data_AF-A0A9E1ZN87-F1
#
_entry.id   AF-A0A9E1ZN87-F1
#
_cell.length_a   1.000
_cell.length_b   1.000
_cell.length_c   1.000
_cell.angle_alpha   90.00
_cell.angle_beta   90.00
_cell.angle_gamma   90.00
#
_symmetry.space_group_name_H-M   'P 1'
#
loop_
_entity.id
_entity.type
_entity.pdbx_description
1 polymer ?
#
loop_
_entity_poly.entity_id
_entity_poly.type
_entity_poly.pdbx_seq_one_letter_code
_entity_poly.pdbx_strand_id
1 'polypeptide(L)' 'MSNATLRTDQWEKFYVFLKKHPRAYAGEENACCLFVEGVLWITHSGAQSCFLPEKY' A
#
# COMPACT_ATOMS: atom_id res chain seq x y z
N MET A 1 -3.83 16.70 -6.13
CA MET A 1 -3.51 16.00 -4.86
C MET A 1 -4.44 14.82 -4.77
N SER A 2 -4.09 13.71 -5.40
CA SER A 2 -4.96 12.52 -5.44
C SER A 2 -4.75 11.73 -4.15
N ASN A 3 -5.84 11.35 -3.48
CA ASN A 3 -5.76 10.54 -2.27
C ASN A 3 -5.14 9.17 -2.60
N ALA A 4 -3.97 8.90 -2.03
CA ALA A 4 -3.33 7.59 -2.09
C ALA A 4 -3.96 6.56 -1.12
N THR A 5 -5.00 6.96 -0.39
CA THR A 5 -5.71 6.12 0.57
C THR A 5 -6.58 5.11 -0.15
N LEU A 6 -6.37 3.83 0.15
CA LEU A 6 -7.16 2.74 -0.37
C LEU A 6 -8.48 2.67 0.39
N ARG A 7 -9.59 2.57 -0.37
CA ARG A 7 -10.87 2.22 0.23
C ARG A 7 -10.83 0.75 0.65
N THR A 8 -11.51 0.40 1.74
CA THR A 8 -11.51 -0.95 2.31
C THR A 8 -11.91 -2.03 1.28
N ASP A 9 -12.87 -1.73 0.40
CA ASP A 9 -13.32 -2.63 -0.68
C ASP A 9 -12.25 -2.87 -1.77
N GLN A 10 -11.36 -1.90 -1.97
CA GLN A 10 -10.21 -2.05 -2.86
C GLN A 10 -9.11 -2.86 -2.16
N TRP A 11 -8.84 -2.52 -0.89
CA TRP A 11 -7.81 -3.19 -0.09
C TRP A 11 -8.07 -4.68 0.05
N GLU A 12 -9.30 -5.11 0.36
CA GLU A 12 -9.63 -6.53 0.49
C GLU A 12 -9.26 -7.34 -0.77
N LYS A 13 -9.48 -6.77 -1.96
CA LYS A 13 -9.12 -7.42 -3.23
C LYS A 13 -7.61 -7.53 -3.38
N PHE A 14 -6.87 -6.48 -3.06
CA PHE A 14 -5.40 -6.49 -3.08
C PHE A 14 -4.83 -7.47 -2.07
N TYR A 15 -5.33 -7.47 -0.84
CA TYR A 15 -4.84 -8.34 0.22
C TYR A 15 -5.09 -9.81 -0.09
N VAL A 16 -6.27 -10.17 -0.62
CA VAL A 16 -6.54 -11.54 -1.09
C VAL A 16 -5.60 -11.95 -2.21
N PHE A 17 -5.28 -11.04 -3.14
CA PHE A 17 -4.31 -11.30 -4.20
C PHE A 17 -2.89 -11.51 -3.65
N LEU A 18 -2.42 -10.62 -2.79
CA LEU A 18 -1.10 -10.68 -2.16
C LEU A 18 -0.93 -11.97 -1.35
N LYS A 19 -1.92 -12.34 -0.56
CA LYS A 19 -1.88 -13.55 0.27
C LYS A 19 -1.85 -14.84 -0.55
N LYS A 20 -2.42 -14.83 -1.75
CA LYS A 20 -2.39 -15.98 -2.69
C LYS A 20 -1.08 -16.06 -3.47
N HIS A 21 -0.28 -15.00 -3.51
CA HIS A 21 0.93 -14.97 -4.31
C HIS A 21 2.10 -15.61 -3.54
N PRO A 22 2.69 -16.72 -4.03
CA PRO A 22 3.66 -17.53 -3.27
C PRO A 22 4.98 -16.81 -2.94
N ARG A 23 5.22 -15.65 -3.55
CA ARG A 23 6.41 -14.82 -3.35
C ARG A 23 6.14 -13.52 -2.60
N ALA A 24 4.88 -13.23 -2.26
CA ALA A 24 4.52 -12.03 -1.53
C ALA A 24 4.37 -12.36 -0.05
N TYR A 25 4.96 -11.53 0.80
CA TYR A 25 4.76 -11.61 2.24
C TYR A 25 3.68 -10.60 2.65
N ALA A 26 2.52 -11.10 3.07
CA ALA A 26 1.39 -10.27 3.46
C ALA A 26 1.32 -9.98 4.97
N GLY A 27 2.12 -10.68 5.79
CA GLY A 27 2.37 -10.36 7.21
C GLY A 27 1.13 -9.96 8.03
N GLU A 28 1.26 -8.86 8.77
CA GLU A 28 0.16 -8.17 9.44
C GLU A 28 -0.56 -7.25 8.45
N GLU A 29 -1.89 -7.33 8.43
CA GLU A 29 -2.70 -6.74 7.37
C GLU A 29 -2.63 -5.21 7.35
N ASN A 30 -2.63 -4.54 8.52
CA ASN A 30 -2.58 -3.09 8.58
C ASN A 30 -1.23 -2.55 8.11
N ALA A 31 -0.12 -3.16 8.54
CA ALA A 31 1.22 -2.82 8.09
C ALA A 31 1.39 -3.06 6.58
N CYS A 32 0.79 -4.14 6.05
CA CYS A 32 0.77 -4.39 4.61
C CYS A 32 -0.03 -3.31 3.85
N CYS A 33 -1.16 -2.89 4.42
CA CYS A 33 -1.99 -1.82 3.85
C CYS A 33 -1.23 -0.50 3.76
N LEU A 34 -0.63 -0.08 4.88
CA LEU A 34 0.14 1.17 4.95
C LEU A 34 1.33 1.16 3.99
N PHE A 35 2.04 0.03 3.87
CA PHE A 35 3.11 -0.12 2.89
C PHE A 35 2.61 0.08 1.46
N VAL A 36 1.50 -0.56 1.08
CA VAL A 36 0.94 -0.42 -0.27
C VAL A 36 0.45 1.00 -0.53
N GLU A 37 -0.20 1.64 0.44
CA GLU A 37 -0.59 3.05 0.34
C GLU A 37 0.62 3.97 0.16
N GLY A 38 1.71 3.73 0.89
CA GLY A 38 2.95 4.48 0.74
C GLY A 38 3.58 4.31 -0.64
N VAL A 39 3.60 3.08 -1.18
CA VAL A 39 4.06 2.81 -2.55
C VAL A 39 3.17 3.49 -3.59
N LEU A 40 1.85 3.46 -3.42
CA LEU A 40 0.91 4.17 -4.28
C LEU A 40 1.14 5.68 -4.24
N TRP A 41 1.39 6.23 -3.04
CA TRP A 41 1.70 7.64 -2.88
C TRP A 41 2.99 8.02 -3.61
N ILE A 42 4.06 7.23 -3.47
CA ILE A 42 5.34 7.44 -4.19
C ILE A 42 5.11 7.41 -5.70
N THR A 43 4.41 6.38 -6.19
CA THR A 43 4.15 6.19 -7.63
C THR A 43 3.29 7.33 -8.20
N HIS A 44 2.31 7.80 -7.44
CA HIS A 44 1.41 8.87 -7.88
C HIS A 44 2.05 10.27 -7.76
N SER A 45 2.88 10.50 -6.74
CA SER A 45 3.54 11.80 -6.52
C SER A 45 4.79 11.98 -7.37
N GLY A 46 5.42 10.88 -7.80
CA GLY A 46 6.75 10.88 -8.39
C GLY A 46 7.84 11.31 -7.40
N ALA A 47 7.52 11.44 -6.11
CA ALA A 47 8.46 11.83 -5.08
C ALA A 47 9.35 10.65 -4.68
N GLN A 48 10.55 10.97 -4.21
CA GLN A 48 11.47 9.96 -3.70
C GLN A 48 10.97 9.39 -2.37
N SER A 49 11.30 8.12 -2.07
CA SER A 49 10.85 7.45 -0.84
C SER A 49 11.26 8.17 0.45
N CYS A 50 12.33 8.97 0.42
CA CYS A 50 12.76 9.80 1.55
C CYS A 50 11.75 10.90 1.92
N PHE A 51 10.82 11.25 1.03
CA PHE A 51 9.75 12.21 1.28
C PHE A 51 8.43 11.54 1.65
N LEU A 52 8.43 10.22 1.85
CA LEU A 52 7.23 9.52 2.29
C LEU A 52 6.84 10.00 3.70
N PRO A 53 5.57 10.42 3.91
CA PRO A 53 5.10 10.82 5.25
C PRO A 53 5.20 9.67 6.26
N GLU A 54 5.57 9.97 7.52
CA GLU A 54 5.72 8.99 8.63
C GLU A 54 4.45 8.20 9.00
N LYS A 55 3.30 8.57 8.44
CA LYS A 55 2.01 7.92 8.72
C LYS A 55 1.82 6.59 7.97
N TYR A 56 2.72 6.25 7.04
CA TYR A 56 2.69 5.06 6.20
C TYR A 56 3.76 4.04 6.63
#